data_AF-F9UDV1-F1
#
_entry.id   AF-F9UDV1-F1
#
_cell.length_a   1.000
_cell.length_b   1.000
_cell.length_c   1.000
_cell.angle_alpha   90.00
_cell.angle_beta   90.00
_cell.angle_gamma   90.00
#
_symmetry.space_group_name_H-M   'P 1'
#
loop_
_entity.id
_entity.type
_entity.pdbx_description
1 polymer ?
#
loop_
_entity_poly.entity_id
_entity_poly.type
_entity_poly.pdbx_seq_one_letter_code
_entity_poly.pdbx_strand_id
1 'polypeptide(L)'
;MHTLVLRNVPDEIYRQLKDSAAIHRRSMTQEAILSLQAELEGHNAFPGRASPEETLEWLRREVWPLPVLDRRTDEEILGYNPDGHFA
;
A
#
# COMPACT_ATOMS: atom_id res chain seq x y z
N MET A 1 2.78 29.89 3.97
CA MET A 1 3.74 28.81 3.65
C MET A 1 4.59 28.61 4.89
N HIS A 2 4.67 27.39 5.43
CA HIS A 2 5.50 27.11 6.61
C HIS A 2 6.83 26.54 6.12
N THR A 3 7.94 27.03 6.66
CA THR A 3 9.30 26.58 6.27
C THR A 3 9.92 25.85 7.45
N LEU A 4 10.27 24.58 7.24
CA LEU A 4 11.01 23.75 8.21
C LEU A 4 12.50 23.78 7.85
N VAL A 5 13.36 24.07 8.82
CA VAL A 5 14.82 24.01 8.65
C VAL A 5 15.39 22.96 9.60
N LEU A 6 15.92 21.87 9.04
CA LEU A 6 16.65 20.87 9.80
C LEU A 6 18.10 21.33 9.98
N ARG A 7 18.56 21.43 11.23
CA ARG A 7 19.94 21.81 11.56
C ARG A 7 20.67 20.61 12.18
N ASN A 8 21.99 20.55 11.97
CA ASN A 8 22.86 19.50 12.51
C ASN A 8 22.42 18.07 12.11
N VAL A 9 21.96 17.89 10.87
CA VAL A 9 21.61 16.57 10.34
C VAL A 9 22.89 15.74 10.24
N PRO A 10 22.95 14.52 10.82
CA PRO A 10 24.12 13.66 10.70
C PRO A 10 24.45 13.35 9.22
N ASP A 11 25.74 13.30 8.88
CA ASP A 11 26.20 13.11 7.50
C ASP A 11 25.65 11.83 6.86
N GLU A 12 25.45 10.78 7.66
CA GLU A 12 24.84 9.53 7.20
C GLU A 12 23.40 9.74 6.71
N ILE A 13 22.58 10.43 7.50
CA ILE A 13 21.18 10.72 7.15
C ILE A 13 21.11 11.63 5.92
N TYR A 14 22.01 12.62 5.84
CA TYR A 14 22.09 13.49 4.68
C TYR A 14 22.41 12.71 3.40
N ARG A 15 23.38 11.77 3.45
CA ARG A 15 23.73 10.91 2.30
C ARG A 15 22.58 10.01 1.89
N GLN A 16 21.96 9.30 2.83
CA GLN A 16 20.82 8.43 2.56
C GLN A 16 19.68 9.19 1.88
N LEU A 17 19.36 10.39 2.38
CA LEU A 17 18.31 11.24 1.79
C LEU A 17 18.67 11.69 0.36
N LYS A 18 19.94 12.02 0.12
CA LYS A 18 20.44 12.42 -1.19
C LYS A 18 20.42 11.29 -2.21
N ASP A 19 20.80 10.09 -1.79
CA ASP A 19 20.77 8.90 -2.64
C ASP A 19 19.32 8.53 -2.97
N SER A 20 18.42 8.56 -1.98
CA SER A 20 16.97 8.35 -2.19
C SER A 20 16.39 9.35 -3.19
N ALA A 21 16.70 10.64 -3.03
CA ALA A 21 16.25 11.69 -3.95
C ALA A 21 16.75 11.47 -5.39
N ALA A 22 18.00 11.02 -5.55
CA ALA A 22 18.57 10.70 -6.86
C ALA A 22 17.87 9.50 -7.52
N ILE A 23 17.61 8.43 -6.75
CA ILE A 23 16.89 7.23 -7.19
C ILE A 23 15.47 7.61 -7.65
N HIS A 24 14.76 8.41 -6.85
CA HIS A 24 13.39 8.84 -7.14
C HIS A 24 13.31 9.96 -8.19
N ARG A 25 14.45 10.46 -8.68
CA ARG A 25 14.57 11.58 -9.64
C ARG A 25 13.83 12.84 -9.17
N ARG A 26 13.96 13.17 -7.89
CA ARG A 26 13.29 14.30 -7.23
C ARG A 26 14.31 15.20 -6.55
N SER A 27 13.88 16.42 -6.21
CA SER A 27 14.71 17.33 -5.41
C SER A 27 14.80 16.84 -3.96
N MET A 28 15.90 17.20 -3.28
CA MET A 28 16.10 16.92 -1.85
C MET A 28 14.94 17.42 -0.97
N THR A 29 14.41 18.61 -1.28
CA THR A 29 13.30 19.19 -0.53
C THR A 29 12.03 18.38 -0.72
N GLN A 30 11.74 17.95 -1.94
CA GLN A 30 10.57 17.12 -2.22
C GLN A 30 10.69 15.74 -1.57
N GLU A 31 11.88 15.14 -1.61
CA GLU A 31 12.14 13.87 -0.93
C GLU A 31 11.95 14.01 0.58
N ALA A 32 12.52 15.05 1.21
CA ALA A 32 12.34 15.31 2.63
C ALA A 32 10.87 15.48 3.03
N ILE A 33 10.09 16.23 2.23
CA ILE A 33 8.66 16.40 2.45
C ILE A 33 7.93 15.07 2.36
N LEU A 34 8.22 14.26 1.34
CA LEU A 34 7.58 12.96 1.15
C LEU A 34 7.98 11.94 2.22
N SER A 35 9.22 11.91 2.66
CA SER A 35 9.64 11.06 3.77
C SER A 35 8.96 11.47 5.08
N LEU A 36 8.88 12.78 5.35
CA LEU A 36 8.13 13.30 6.51
C LEU A 36 6.64 13.00 6.40
N GLN A 37 6.05 13.13 5.21
CA GLN A 37 4.67 12.76 4.96
C GLN A 37 4.47 11.27 5.16
N ALA A 38 5.28 10.39 4.57
CA ALA A 38 5.17 8.95 4.73
C ALA A 38 5.36 8.49 6.18
N GLU A 39 6.17 9.16 6.99
CA GLU A 39 6.28 8.89 8.42
C GLU A 39 5.09 9.46 9.20
N LEU A 40 4.69 10.71 8.96
CA LEU A 40 3.53 11.30 9.64
C LEU A 40 2.22 10.62 9.24
N GLU A 41 2.11 10.15 8.02
CA GLU A 41 1.08 9.25 7.48
C GLU A 41 1.38 7.81 7.88
N GLY A 42 2.59 7.39 8.19
CA GLY A 42 2.80 6.09 8.87
C GLY A 42 2.23 6.12 10.28
N HIS A 43 2.32 7.28 10.94
CA HIS A 43 1.85 7.55 12.30
C HIS A 43 0.38 8.03 12.35
N ASN A 44 -0.17 8.60 11.27
CA ASN A 44 -1.60 9.03 11.13
C ASN A 44 -2.41 8.23 10.08
N ALA A 45 -1.76 7.45 9.23
CA ALA A 45 -2.31 6.82 8.02
C ALA A 45 -1.75 5.39 7.81
N PHE A 46 -1.67 4.63 8.89
CA PHE A 46 -2.65 3.56 8.84
C PHE A 46 -3.99 4.20 9.20
N PRO A 47 -4.98 4.30 8.29
CA PRO A 47 -6.29 3.82 8.72
C PRO A 47 -5.96 2.43 9.26
N GLY A 48 -5.91 2.28 10.59
CA GLY A 48 -5.56 1.03 11.25
C GLY A 48 -6.18 -0.07 10.43
N ARG A 49 -5.35 -0.92 9.81
CA ARG A 49 -5.75 -1.88 8.76
C ARG A 49 -7.19 -2.26 9.02
N ALA A 50 -8.12 -1.80 8.17
CA ALA A 50 -9.55 -1.75 8.50
C ALA A 50 -9.90 -3.03 9.24
N SER A 51 -10.51 -2.91 10.42
CA SER A 51 -10.73 -4.06 11.29
C SER A 51 -11.37 -5.19 10.45
N PRO A 52 -11.16 -6.47 10.81
CA PRO A 52 -11.80 -7.57 10.07
C PRO A 52 -13.30 -7.32 9.83
N GLU A 53 -13.97 -6.69 10.78
CA GLU A 53 -15.37 -6.27 10.73
C GLU A 53 -15.63 -5.16 9.69
N GLU A 54 -14.81 -4.10 9.67
CA GLU A 54 -14.92 -3.00 8.70
C GLU A 54 -14.67 -3.50 7.26
N THR A 55 -13.67 -4.36 7.09
CA THR A 55 -13.37 -4.99 5.80
C THR A 55 -14.52 -5.87 5.33
N LEU A 56 -15.10 -6.66 6.24
CA LEU A 56 -16.19 -7.57 5.93
C LEU A 56 -17.49 -6.84 5.59
N GLU A 57 -17.76 -5.71 6.25
CA GLU A 57 -18.89 -4.85 5.90
C GLU A 57 -18.71 -4.20 4.52
N TRP A 58 -17.50 -3.74 4.20
CA TRP A 58 -17.18 -3.23 2.86
C TRP A 58 -17.36 -4.31 1.78
N LEU A 59 -16.88 -5.54 2.01
CA LEU A 59 -17.05 -6.66 1.08
C LEU A 59 -18.53 -6.97 0.81
N ARG A 60 -19.36 -6.98 1.85
CA ARG A 60 -20.81 -7.21 1.71
C ARG A 60 -21.50 -6.13 0.89
N ARG A 61 -21.10 -4.87 1.04
CA ARG A 61 -21.73 -3.74 0.36
C ARG A 61 -21.27 -3.58 -1.09
N GLU A 62 -19.97 -3.71 -1.33
CA GLU A 62 -19.38 -3.34 -2.62
C GLU A 62 -19.06 -4.53 -3.52
N VAL A 63 -18.71 -5.69 -2.95
CA VAL A 63 -18.20 -6.82 -3.72
C VAL A 63 -19.26 -7.90 -3.93
N TRP A 64 -20.02 -8.25 -2.89
CA TRP A 64 -21.01 -9.33 -2.96
C TRP A 64 -22.17 -9.08 -3.94
N PRO A 65 -22.64 -7.84 -4.15
CA PRO A 65 -23.70 -7.57 -5.12
C PRO A 65 -23.24 -7.60 -6.58
N LEU A 66 -21.93 -7.73 -6.84
CA LEU A 66 -21.40 -7.73 -8.20
C LEU A 66 -21.90 -8.94 -8.99
N PRO A 67 -22.09 -8.80 -10.32
CA PRO A 67 -22.54 -9.91 -11.15
C PRO A 67 -21.49 -11.02 -11.18
N VAL A 68 -21.96 -12.26 -11.04
CA VAL A 68 -21.11 -13.45 -11.18
C VAL A 68 -20.74 -13.64 -12.65
N LEU A 69 -19.47 -13.40 -12.98
CA LEU A 69 -18.94 -13.51 -14.35
C LEU A 69 -18.53 -14.94 -14.71
N ASP A 70 -18.05 -15.70 -13.73
CA ASP A 70 -17.60 -17.07 -13.90
C ASP A 70 -18.47 -18.00 -13.05
N ARG A 71 -19.06 -19.01 -13.69
CA ARG A 71 -19.97 -19.98 -13.06
C ARG A 71 -19.34 -21.35 -12.87
N ARG A 72 -18.06 -21.49 -13.21
CA ARG A 72 -17.29 -22.70 -12.90
C ARG A 72 -17.30 -22.93 -11.40
N THR A 73 -17.28 -24.20 -11.01
CA THR A 73 -17.08 -24.57 -9.60
C THR A 73 -15.69 -24.13 -9.13
N ASP A 74 -15.48 -24.09 -7.82
CA ASP A 74 -14.17 -23.87 -7.22
C ASP A 74 -13.13 -24.88 -7.74
N GLU A 75 -13.50 -26.16 -7.87
CA GLU A 75 -12.67 -27.20 -8.46
C GLU A 75 -12.29 -26.91 -9.92
N GLU A 76 -13.27 -26.56 -10.77
CA GLU A 76 -13.05 -26.22 -12.17
C GLU A 76 -12.23 -24.94 -12.36
N ILE A 77 -12.34 -23.98 -11.43
CA ILE A 77 -11.50 -22.78 -11.39
C ILE A 77 -10.05 -23.16 -11.08
N LEU A 78 -9.86 -24.11 -10.17
CA LEU A 78 -8.56 -24.64 -9.78
C LEU A 78 -7.98 -25.64 -10.79
N GLY A 79 -8.74 -26.01 -11.83
CA GLY A 79 -8.31 -26.97 -12.87
C GLY A 79 -8.52 -28.43 -12.49
N TYR A 80 -9.24 -28.72 -11.40
CA TYR A 80 -9.63 -30.07 -11.05
C TYR A 80 -10.88 -30.48 -11.85
N ASN A 81 -10.81 -31.68 -12.41
CA ASN A 81 -11.99 -32.34 -12.96
C ASN A 81 -12.79 -33.02 -11.82
N PRO A 82 -14.01 -33.53 -12.08
CA PRO A 82 -14.84 -34.20 -11.08
C PRO A 82 -14.20 -35.44 -10.42
N ASP A 83 -13.12 -35.98 -11.01
CA ASP A 83 -12.37 -37.12 -10.50
C ASP A 83 -11.19 -36.68 -9.60
N GLY A 84 -11.01 -35.37 -9.39
CA GLY A 84 -9.93 -34.80 -8.58
C GLY A 84 -8.56 -34.77 -9.28
N HIS A 85 -8.51 -34.96 -10.60
CA HIS A 85 -7.30 -34.83 -11.41
C HIS A 85 -7.16 -33.41 -11.96
N PHE A 86 -5.93 -32.89 -11.94
CA PHE A 86 -5.57 -31.63 -12.57
C PHE A 86 -5.55 -31.80 -14.10
N ALA A 87 -6.43 -31.09 -14.80
CA ALA A 87 -6.62 -31.18 -16.25
C ALA A 87 -5.95 -30.02 -17.00
#